data_AF-A0A0P9RKG0-F1
#
_entry.id   AF-A0A0P9RKG0-F1
#
_cell.length_a   1.000
_cell.length_b   1.000
_cell.length_c   1.000
_cell.angle_alpha   90.00
_cell.angle_beta   90.00
_cell.angle_gamma   90.00
#
_symmetry.space_group_name_H-M   'P 1'
#
loop_
_entity.id
_entity.type
_entity.pdbx_description
1 polymer ?
#
loop_
_entity_poly.entity_id
_entity_poly.type
_entity_poly.pdbx_seq_one_letter_code
_entity_poly.pdbx_strand_id
1 'polypeptide(L)'
;MKWLKRSIWLVVFVALGIGALSLYYVLPRHDVVMITGVEVKRMDADGVINAENPADGPTRDVYFINTEDPDSKKVVVYRNEDTGWSFPWYFKFDSADIQAKAQGYSRDSQQLALIRYYGW
;
A
#
# COMPACT_ATOMS: atom_id res chain seq x y z
N MET A 1 46.05 -3.00 2.22
CA MET A 1 45.22 -3.41 3.38
C MET A 1 44.21 -2.36 3.86
N LYS A 2 44.58 -1.09 4.08
CA LYS A 2 43.64 -0.05 4.59
C LYS A 2 42.48 0.25 3.62
N TRP A 3 42.74 0.26 2.31
CA TRP A 3 41.74 0.47 1.27
C TRP A 3 40.72 -0.66 1.18
N LEU A 4 41.16 -1.91 1.25
CA LEU A 4 40.27 -3.08 1.29
C LEU A 4 39.32 -3.04 2.49
N LYS A 5 39.82 -2.67 3.68
CA LYS A 5 38.98 -2.51 4.88
C LYS A 5 37.92 -1.41 4.70
N ARG A 6 38.27 -0.28 4.08
CA ARG A 6 37.31 0.81 3.79
C ARG A 6 36.23 0.39 2.79
N SER A 7 36.61 -0.35 1.74
CA SER A 7 35.67 -0.88 0.76
C SER A 7 34.68 -1.86 1.39
N ILE A 8 35.14 -2.74 2.29
CA ILE A 8 34.26 -3.65 3.04
C ILE A 8 33.25 -2.87 3.89
N TRP A 9 33.70 -1.86 4.63
CA TRP A 9 32.80 -1.02 5.44
C TRP A 9 31.80 -0.23 4.59
N LEU A 10 32.20 0.24 3.41
CA LEU A 10 31.29 0.89 2.46
C LEU A 10 30.18 -0.08 2.01
N VAL A 11 30.54 -1.32 1.63
CA VAL A 11 29.56 -2.33 1.21
C VAL A 11 28.60 -2.67 2.34
N VAL A 12 29.10 -2.84 3.58
CA VAL A 12 28.26 -3.10 4.75
C VAL A 12 27.31 -1.93 5.00
N PHE A 13 27.78 -0.68 4.91
CA PHE A 13 26.94 0.50 5.09
C PHE A 13 25.83 0.59 4.04
N VAL A 14 26.15 0.33 2.77
CA VAL A 14 25.17 0.30 1.67
C VAL A 14 24.16 -0.82 1.90
N ALA A 15 24.61 -2.02 2.27
CA ALA A 15 23.73 -3.16 2.54
C ALA A 15 22.77 -2.88 3.71
N LEU A 16 23.26 -2.25 4.79
CA LEU A 16 22.43 -1.80 5.91
C LEU A 16 21.43 -0.72 5.48
N GLY A 17 21.84 0.23 4.64
CA GLY A 17 20.95 1.24 4.08
C GLY A 17 19.80 0.64 3.27
N ILE A 18 20.12 -0.31 2.38
CA ILE A 18 19.11 -1.06 1.60
C ILE A 18 18.19 -1.86 2.54
N GLY A 19 18.75 -2.52 3.55
CA GLY A 19 17.99 -3.26 4.56
C GLY A 19 17.03 -2.37 5.37
N ALA A 20 17.46 -1.16 5.74
CA ALA A 20 16.61 -0.22 6.45
C ALA A 20 15.46 0.29 5.57
N LEU A 21 15.73 0.59 4.30
CA LEU A 21 14.72 1.03 3.34
C LEU A 21 13.71 -0.08 3.00
N SER A 22 14.16 -1.33 2.89
CA SER A 22 13.26 -2.46 2.66
C SER A 22 12.35 -2.72 3.86
N LEU A 23 12.87 -2.58 5.08
CA LEU A 23 12.05 -2.65 6.29
C LEU A 23 11.00 -1.53 6.34
N TYR A 24 11.35 -0.30 5.95
CA TYR A 24 10.37 0.79 5.87
C TYR A 24 9.20 0.46 4.92
N TYR A 25 9.48 -0.21 3.80
CA TYR A 25 8.46 -0.63 2.84
C TYR A 25 7.61 -1.82 3.33
N VAL A 26 8.23 -2.77 4.04
CA VAL A 26 7.60 -4.05 4.39
C VAL A 26 6.92 -4.05 5.77
N LEU A 27 7.31 -3.14 6.67
CA LEU A 27 6.75 -3.11 8.01
C LEU A 27 5.36 -2.45 8.06
N PRO A 28 4.44 -2.99 8.88
CA PRO A 28 3.11 -2.43 9.03
C PRO A 28 3.17 -1.07 9.74
N ARG A 29 2.41 -0.13 9.22
CA ARG A 29 2.11 1.16 9.84
C ARG A 29 0.61 1.28 10.04
N HIS A 30 0.20 2.17 10.95
CA HIS A 30 -1.20 2.33 11.30
C HIS A 30 -1.59 3.80 11.27
N ASP A 31 -2.71 4.10 10.63
CA ASP A 31 -3.33 5.43 10.61
C ASP A 31 -4.76 5.34 11.16
N VAL A 32 -5.18 6.37 11.89
CA VAL A 32 -6.56 6.53 12.37
C VAL A 32 -7.25 7.54 11.46
N VAL A 33 -8.19 7.07 10.65
CA VAL A 33 -8.81 7.86 9.59
C VAL A 33 -10.31 7.66 9.53
N MET A 34 -11.02 8.60 8.92
CA MET A 34 -12.41 8.42 8.51
C MET A 34 -12.41 7.85 7.10
N ILE A 35 -13.19 6.79 6.86
CA ILE A 35 -13.35 6.24 5.51
C ILE A 35 -14.45 7.06 4.83
N THR A 36 -14.14 7.69 3.70
CA THR A 36 -15.07 8.56 2.99
C THR A 36 -15.74 7.86 1.81
N GLY A 37 -15.16 6.76 1.33
CA GLY A 37 -15.72 5.97 0.24
C GLY A 37 -14.80 4.83 -0.17
N VAL A 38 -15.27 4.03 -1.11
CA VAL A 38 -14.48 2.98 -1.73
C VAL A 38 -14.71 2.95 -3.23
N GLU A 39 -13.71 2.52 -3.98
CA GLU A 39 -13.74 2.41 -5.43
C GLU A 39 -13.14 1.08 -5.88
N VAL A 40 -13.51 0.62 -7.07
CA VAL A 40 -12.87 -0.52 -7.73
C VAL A 40 -12.45 -0.07 -9.12
N LYS A 41 -11.18 -0.24 -9.46
CA LYS A 41 -10.64 0.11 -10.77
C LYS A 41 -9.96 -1.11 -11.37
N ARG A 42 -10.14 -1.28 -12.68
CA ARG A 42 -9.39 -2.30 -13.42
C ARG A 42 -7.98 -1.78 -13.70
N MET A 43 -6.99 -2.61 -13.44
CA MET A 43 -5.58 -2.32 -13.65
C MET A 43 -4.88 -3.43 -14.43
N ASP A 44 -3.86 -3.06 -15.19
CA ASP A 44 -2.89 -3.97 -15.78
C ASP A 44 -1.48 -3.71 -15.18
N ALA A 45 -0.42 -4.07 -15.88
CA ALA A 45 0.95 -3.83 -15.44
C ALA A 45 1.32 -2.33 -15.43
N ASP A 46 0.71 -1.55 -16.32
CA ASP A 46 1.05 -0.14 -16.56
C ASP A 46 0.21 0.81 -15.70
N GLY A 47 -0.95 0.37 -15.21
CA GLY A 47 -1.69 1.08 -14.16
C GLY A 47 -3.20 0.96 -14.29
N VAL A 48 -3.92 2.03 -13.94
CA VAL A 48 -5.37 2.10 -14.16
C VAL A 48 -5.63 2.06 -15.66
N ILE A 49 -6.57 1.22 -16.08
CA ILE A 49 -7.01 1.17 -17.48
C ILE A 49 -7.94 2.35 -17.74
N ASN A 50 -7.58 3.19 -18.71
CA ASN A 50 -8.36 4.36 -19.12
C ASN A 50 -8.11 4.65 -20.62
N ALA A 51 -8.55 5.81 -21.12
CA ALA A 51 -8.37 6.16 -22.53
C ALA A 51 -6.88 6.38 -22.91
N GLU A 52 -6.04 6.74 -21.94
CA GLU A 52 -4.61 7.01 -22.13
C GLU A 52 -3.74 5.75 -21.96
N ASN A 53 -4.23 4.79 -21.16
CA ASN A 53 -3.68 3.46 -20.96
C ASN A 53 -4.72 2.37 -21.32
N PRO A 54 -4.89 2.06 -22.61
CA PRO A 54 -5.71 0.93 -23.05
C PRO A 54 -5.14 -0.39 -22.53
N ALA A 55 -6.01 -1.36 -22.26
CA ALA A 55 -5.59 -2.66 -21.75
C ALA A 55 -4.64 -3.39 -22.72
N ASP A 56 -3.41 -3.68 -22.28
CA ASP A 56 -2.39 -4.39 -23.06
C ASP A 56 -1.85 -5.64 -22.33
N GLY A 57 -2.76 -6.44 -21.75
CA GLY A 57 -2.39 -7.68 -21.09
C GLY A 57 -3.38 -8.18 -20.03
N PRO A 58 -2.93 -9.06 -19.13
CA PRO A 58 -3.73 -9.52 -18.01
C PRO A 58 -4.17 -8.35 -17.13
N THR A 59 -5.47 -8.29 -16.85
CA THR A 59 -6.06 -7.25 -16.02
C THR A 59 -6.51 -7.82 -14.69
N ARG A 60 -6.57 -6.96 -13.67
CA ARG A 60 -7.06 -7.29 -12.34
C ARG A 60 -7.89 -6.14 -11.78
N ASP A 61 -8.84 -6.48 -10.93
CA ASP A 61 -9.64 -5.48 -10.24
C ASP A 61 -8.95 -5.11 -8.92
N VAL A 62 -8.73 -3.81 -8.74
CA VAL A 62 -8.01 -3.24 -7.60
C VAL A 62 -8.98 -2.41 -6.77
N TYR A 63 -9.09 -2.74 -5.49
CA TYR A 63 -9.91 -2.02 -4.55
C TYR A 63 -9.17 -0.81 -3.99
N PHE A 64 -9.84 0.32 -3.93
CA PHE A 64 -9.34 1.55 -3.34
C PHE A 64 -10.24 1.98 -2.20
N ILE A 65 -9.62 2.42 -1.10
CA ILE A 65 -10.30 2.91 0.10
C ILE A 65 -9.91 4.37 0.26
N ASN A 66 -10.90 5.26 0.06
CA ASN A 66 -10.73 6.70 0.19
C ASN A 66 -10.88 7.08 1.67
N THR A 67 -9.94 7.86 2.18
CA THR A 67 -9.89 8.22 3.59
C THR A 67 -9.52 9.67 3.80
N GLU A 68 -9.93 10.21 4.94
CA GLU A 68 -9.61 11.55 5.38
C GLU A 68 -9.08 11.50 6.82
N ASP A 69 -7.98 12.19 7.06
CA ASP A 69 -7.43 12.39 8.39
C ASP A 69 -8.37 13.30 9.23
N PRO A 70 -8.77 12.87 10.44
CA PRO A 70 -9.79 13.56 11.23
C PRO A 70 -9.40 15.00 11.61
N ASP A 71 -8.10 15.25 11.84
CA ASP A 71 -7.59 16.52 12.34
C ASP A 71 -7.12 17.45 11.21
N SER A 72 -6.25 16.95 10.34
CA SER A 72 -5.61 17.72 9.25
C SER A 72 -6.45 17.80 7.99
N LYS A 73 -7.53 17.01 7.88
CA LYS A 73 -8.38 16.89 6.67
C LYS A 73 -7.62 16.45 5.42
N LYS A 74 -6.44 15.85 5.61
CA LYS A 74 -5.64 15.30 4.51
C LYS A 74 -6.32 14.06 3.95
N VAL A 75 -6.53 14.04 2.64
CA VAL A 75 -7.09 12.88 1.93
C VAL A 75 -5.97 11.91 1.56
N VAL A 76 -6.17 10.63 1.87
CA VAL A 76 -5.27 9.53 1.51
C VAL A 76 -6.12 8.41 0.90
N VAL A 77 -5.63 7.81 -0.19
CA VAL A 77 -6.30 6.70 -0.87
C VAL A 77 -5.44 5.46 -0.74
N TYR A 78 -5.92 4.46 0.01
CA TYR A 78 -5.23 3.19 0.18
C TYR A 78 -5.61 2.22 -0.92
N ARG A 79 -4.60 1.55 -1.48
CA ARG A 79 -4.77 0.45 -2.42
C ARG A 79 -4.88 -0.86 -1.65
N ASN A 80 -5.97 -1.57 -1.84
CA ASN A 80 -6.28 -2.84 -1.19
C ASN A 80 -6.29 -3.96 -2.25
N GLU A 81 -5.16 -4.65 -2.40
CA GLU A 81 -5.04 -5.83 -3.26
C GLU A 81 -4.70 -7.05 -2.41
N ASP A 82 -4.98 -8.23 -2.95
CA ASP A 82 -4.50 -9.47 -2.34
C ASP A 82 -3.05 -9.67 -2.71
N THR A 83 -2.22 -9.82 -1.68
CA THR A 83 -0.80 -10.09 -1.89
C THR A 83 -0.59 -11.53 -2.32
N GLY A 84 -1.47 -12.43 -1.90
CA GLY A 84 -1.38 -13.85 -2.18
C GLY A 84 -0.01 -14.41 -1.77
N TRP A 85 0.70 -14.99 -2.74
CA TRP A 85 2.05 -15.54 -2.58
C TRP A 85 3.15 -14.61 -3.09
N SER A 86 2.79 -13.40 -3.55
CA SER A 86 3.73 -12.41 -4.05
C SER A 86 4.52 -11.78 -2.91
N PHE A 87 5.68 -11.21 -3.23
CA PHE A 87 6.45 -10.41 -2.28
C PHE A 87 5.85 -8.99 -2.16
N PRO A 88 5.75 -8.40 -0.95
CA PRO A 88 6.12 -8.97 0.35
C PRO A 88 5.12 -10.05 0.80
N TRP A 89 5.58 -11.17 1.37
CA TRP A 89 4.73 -12.35 1.67
C TRP A 89 3.77 -12.13 2.85
N TYR A 90 2.79 -11.26 2.68
CA TYR A 90 1.77 -10.98 3.70
C TYR A 90 0.66 -12.03 3.75
N PHE A 91 0.56 -12.90 2.73
CA PHE A 91 -0.48 -13.93 2.65
C PHE A 91 -1.89 -13.38 2.87
N LYS A 92 -2.16 -12.22 2.24
CA LYS A 92 -3.45 -11.55 2.28
C LYS A 92 -4.33 -12.03 1.12
N PHE A 93 -5.55 -12.45 1.42
CA PHE A 93 -6.53 -13.03 0.48
C PHE A 93 -7.97 -12.51 0.68
N ASP A 94 -8.15 -11.50 1.52
CA ASP A 94 -9.45 -11.00 2.00
C ASP A 94 -9.75 -9.56 1.52
N SER A 95 -9.20 -9.15 0.37
CA SER A 95 -9.40 -7.80 -0.18
C SER A 95 -10.87 -7.40 -0.29
N ALA A 96 -11.72 -8.30 -0.80
CA ALA A 96 -13.16 -8.06 -0.95
C ALA A 96 -13.89 -7.89 0.39
N ASP A 97 -13.50 -8.66 1.42
CA ASP A 97 -14.10 -8.54 2.75
C ASP A 97 -13.73 -7.22 3.43
N ILE A 98 -12.47 -6.80 3.29
CA ILE A 98 -12.01 -5.49 3.76
C ILE A 98 -12.74 -4.37 3.02
N GLN A 99 -12.94 -4.51 1.72
CA GLN A 99 -13.69 -3.54 0.92
C GLN A 99 -15.14 -3.39 1.42
N ALA A 100 -15.82 -4.51 1.70
CA ALA A 100 -17.18 -4.50 2.22
C ALA A 100 -17.27 -3.82 3.59
N LYS A 101 -16.30 -4.07 4.48
CA LYS A 101 -16.19 -3.40 5.79
C LYS A 101 -15.96 -1.90 5.63
N ALA A 102 -15.04 -1.50 4.76
CA ALA A 102 -14.73 -0.11 4.49
C ALA A 102 -15.95 0.66 3.94
N GLN A 103 -16.71 0.06 3.02
CA GLN A 103 -17.97 0.60 2.52
C GLN A 103 -19.04 0.73 3.62
N GLY A 104 -19.01 -0.13 4.63
CA GLY A 104 -19.86 -0.02 5.82
C GLY A 104 -19.50 1.20 6.67
N TYR A 105 -18.20 1.41 6.92
CA TYR A 105 -17.71 2.55 7.71
C TYR A 105 -17.93 3.90 7.01
N SER A 106 -17.90 3.95 5.68
CA SER A 106 -18.13 5.21 4.96
C SER A 106 -19.55 5.78 5.05
N ARG A 107 -20.49 5.02 5.64
CA ARG A 107 -21.87 5.48 5.85
C ARG A 107 -22.00 6.45 7.01
N ASP A 108 -21.04 6.45 7.94
CA ASP A 108 -21.01 7.37 9.08
C ASP A 108 -19.78 8.27 9.00
N SER A 109 -20.01 9.55 8.75
CA SER A 109 -18.97 10.58 8.66
C SER A 109 -18.19 10.83 9.96
N GLN A 110 -18.63 10.29 11.09
CA GLN A 110 -17.94 10.40 12.38
C GLN A 110 -17.25 9.09 12.79
N GLN A 111 -17.41 8.02 12.02
CA GLN A 111 -16.80 6.73 12.32
C GLN A 111 -15.30 6.74 11.99
N LEU A 112 -14.48 6.49 13.01
CA LEU A 112 -13.05 6.29 12.85
C LEU A 112 -12.73 4.82 12.54
N ALA A 113 -11.72 4.61 11.71
CA ALA A 113 -11.16 3.31 11.39
C ALA A 113 -9.64 3.34 11.59
N LEU A 114 -9.11 2.28 12.21
CA LEU A 114 -7.68 2.02 12.26
C LEU A 114 -7.28 1.22 11.03
N ILE A 115 -6.54 1.84 10.12
CA ILE A 115 -6.05 1.19 8.90
C ILE A 115 -4.62 0.76 9.11
N ARG A 116 -4.36 -0.54 8.91
CA ARG A 116 -2.99 -1.06 8.77
C ARG A 116 -2.59 -0.97 7.31
N TYR A 117 -1.49 -0.29 7.03
CA TYR A 117 -0.96 -0.11 5.69
C TYR A 117 0.55 -0.40 5.63
N TYR A 118 1.05 -0.56 4.42
CA TYR A 118 2.43 -0.92 4.11
C TYR A 118 2.90 -0.08 2.93
N GLY A 119 4.20 -0.05 2.68
CA GLY A 119 4.76 0.68 1.55
C GLY A 119 4.88 2.17 1.85
N TRP A 120 4.67 3.02 0.85
CA TRP A 120 4.74 4.49 0.96
C TRP A 120 3.37 5.11 1.20
#